data_AF-A0A3Q2NWL1-F1
#
_entry.id   AF-A0A3Q2NWL1-F1
#
_cell.length_a   1.000
_cell.length_b   1.000
_cell.length_c   1.000
_cell.angle_alpha   90.00
_cell.angle_beta   90.00
_cell.angle_gamma   90.00
#
_symmetry.space_group_name_H-M   'P 1'
#
loop_
_entity.id
_entity.type
_entity.pdbx_description
1 polymer ?
#
loop_
_entity_poly.entity_id
_entity_poly.type
_entity_poly.pdbx_seq_one_letter_code
_entity_poly.pdbx_strand_id
1 'polypeptide(L)'
;MSHWKPVTTIFRVKKSVSEGAIRPSDLLAQFKQIEAGTRTHVRAAELLENTVELIREMVYTNTMTQPNPDDVEDLLQMTGCSSELHTPSCQTDCMSERYRSITGECNNR
;
A
#
# COMPACT_ATOMS: atom_id res chain seq x y z
N MET A 1 19.76 6.55 -10.79
CA MET A 1 19.94 8.01 -10.75
C MET A 1 18.71 8.60 -10.07
N SER A 2 18.80 8.84 -8.77
CA SER A 2 17.67 9.09 -7.87
C SER A 2 17.17 10.53 -7.99
N HIS A 3 15.92 10.71 -8.40
CA HIS A 3 15.29 12.02 -8.56
C HIS A 3 14.81 12.53 -7.19
N TRP A 4 15.73 12.99 -6.34
CA TRP A 4 15.39 13.60 -5.05
C TRP A 4 15.08 15.09 -5.27
N LYS A 5 13.79 15.47 -5.28
CA LYS A 5 13.35 16.88 -5.22
C LYS A 5 12.53 17.17 -3.95
N PRO A 6 13.12 17.26 -2.74
CA PRO A 6 12.36 17.63 -1.55
C PRO A 6 12.39 19.15 -1.24
N VAL A 7 13.40 19.88 -1.72
CA VAL A 7 13.70 21.23 -1.21
C VAL A 7 12.62 22.24 -1.60
N THR A 8 12.14 22.23 -2.84
CA THR A 8 11.15 23.21 -3.34
C THR A 8 9.77 23.05 -2.71
N THR A 9 9.38 21.84 -2.33
CA THR A 9 8.04 21.56 -1.77
C THR A 9 7.92 22.08 -0.34
N ILE A 10 8.96 21.91 0.48
CA ILE A 10 8.96 22.37 1.88
C ILE A 10 8.86 23.90 1.96
N PHE A 11 9.58 24.63 1.10
CA PHE A 11 9.48 26.10 1.06
C PHE A 11 8.09 26.58 0.66
N ARG A 12 7.41 25.87 -0.27
CA ARG A 12 6.05 26.20 -0.69
C ARG A 12 5.04 25.97 0.43
N VAL A 13 5.14 24.84 1.14
CA VAL A 13 4.27 24.54 2.29
C VAL A 13 4.52 25.53 3.43
N LYS A 14 5.77 25.89 3.70
CA LYS A 14 6.12 26.88 4.72
C LYS A 14 5.52 28.26 4.39
N LYS A 15 5.61 28.68 3.12
CA LYS A 15 5.03 29.93 2.63
C LYS A 15 3.50 29.93 2.78
N SER A 16 2.82 28.87 2.37
CA SER A 16 1.36 28.77 2.48
C SER A 16 0.86 28.77 3.93
N VAL A 17 1.64 28.23 4.87
CA VAL A 17 1.34 28.33 6.32
C VAL A 17 1.52 29.78 6.80
N SER A 18 2.61 30.45 6.40
CA SER A 18 2.84 31.85 6.80
C SER A 18 1.81 32.83 6.22
N GLU A 19 1.27 32.54 5.03
CA GLU A 19 0.24 33.32 4.36
C GLU A 19 -1.19 32.96 4.84
N GLY A 20 -1.33 31.97 5.74
CA GLY A 20 -2.62 31.54 6.27
C GLY A 20 -3.48 30.72 5.30
N ALA A 21 -2.94 30.35 4.13
CA ALA A 21 -3.63 29.53 3.13
C ALA A 21 -3.82 28.07 3.57
N ILE A 22 -2.99 27.57 4.48
CA ILE A 22 -3.12 26.24 5.11
C ILE A 22 -2.97 26.39 6.61
N ARG A 23 -3.87 25.78 7.40
CA ARG A 23 -3.70 25.79 8.86
C ARG A 23 -2.69 24.72 9.28
N PRO A 24 -1.86 24.97 10.30
CA PRO A 24 -0.96 23.95 10.83
C PRO A 24 -1.68 22.65 11.23
N SER A 25 -2.94 22.74 11.67
CA SER A 25 -3.79 21.58 11.98
C SER A 25 -4.03 20.68 10.76
N ASP A 26 -4.11 21.25 9.56
CA ASP A 26 -4.43 20.53 8.33
C ASP A 26 -3.21 19.69 7.90
N LEU A 27 -2.00 20.19 8.11
CA LEU A 27 -0.76 19.43 7.93
C LEU A 27 -0.66 18.27 8.93
N LEU A 28 -1.05 18.50 10.18
CA LEU A 28 -1.05 17.43 11.19
C LEU A 28 -2.14 16.37 10.93
N ALA A 29 -3.26 16.77 10.32
CA ALA A 29 -4.29 15.83 9.89
C ALA A 29 -3.79 14.89 8.77
N GLN A 30 -2.84 15.33 7.94
CA GLN A 30 -2.20 14.49 6.93
C GLN A 30 -1.50 13.27 7.54
N PHE A 31 -0.86 13.42 8.70
CA PHE A 31 -0.22 12.31 9.42
C PHE A 31 -1.22 11.34 10.07
N LYS A 32 -2.49 11.75 10.17
CA LYS A 32 -3.59 10.86 10.60
C LYS A 32 -4.20 10.10 9.42
N GLN A 33 -3.86 10.47 8.18
CA GLN A 33 -4.26 9.69 7.03
C GLN A 33 -3.47 8.39 7.01
N ILE A 34 -4.18 7.32 6.65
CA ILE A 34 -3.61 5.99 6.47
C ILE A 34 -2.48 6.08 5.44
N GLU A 35 -1.31 5.54 5.78
CA GLU A 35 -0.16 5.51 4.88
C GLU A 35 -0.53 4.83 3.55
N ALA A 36 0.18 5.16 2.46
CA ALA A 36 -0.10 4.59 1.15
C ALA A 36 -0.14 3.05 1.17
N GLY A 37 0.79 2.40 1.89
CA GLY A 37 0.78 0.94 2.07
C GLY A 37 -0.48 0.44 2.76
N THR A 38 -0.82 0.99 3.93
CA THR A 38 -2.02 0.59 4.67
C THR A 38 -3.31 0.86 3.88
N ARG A 39 -3.38 1.92 3.04
CA ARG A 39 -4.51 2.14 2.12
C ARG A 39 -4.63 1.03 1.07
N THR A 40 -3.52 0.55 0.53
CA THR A 40 -3.51 -0.60 -0.39
C THR A 40 -4.02 -1.85 0.30
N HIS A 41 -3.60 -2.13 1.53
CA HIS A 41 -4.10 -3.28 2.31
C HIS A 41 -5.60 -3.20 2.60
N VAL A 42 -6.11 -2.01 2.97
CA VAL A 42 -7.56 -1.80 3.18
C VAL A 42 -8.33 -2.08 1.89
N ARG A 43 -7.86 -1.54 0.76
CA ARG A 43 -8.51 -1.77 -0.54
C ARG A 43 -8.48 -3.24 -0.97
N ALA A 44 -7.36 -3.92 -0.73
CA ALA A 44 -7.21 -5.35 -0.98
C ALA A 44 -8.22 -6.17 -0.16
N ALA A 45 -8.39 -5.85 1.12
CA ALA A 45 -9.37 -6.50 2.00
C ALA A 45 -10.81 -6.26 1.53
N GLU A 46 -11.16 -5.03 1.16
CA GLU A 46 -12.48 -4.69 0.60
C GLU A 46 -12.75 -5.46 -0.70
N LEU A 47 -11.75 -5.58 -1.59
CA LEU A 47 -11.90 -6.34 -2.83
C LEU A 47 -12.12 -7.82 -2.53
N LEU A 48 -11.36 -8.41 -1.60
CA LEU A 48 -11.50 -9.79 -1.20
C LEU A 48 -12.90 -10.07 -0.63
N GLU A 49 -13.39 -9.23 0.29
CA GLU A 49 -14.72 -9.37 0.90
C GLU A 49 -15.83 -9.35 -0.16
N ASN A 50 -15.79 -8.38 -1.08
CA ASN A 50 -16.75 -8.29 -2.18
C ASN A 50 -16.65 -9.48 -3.14
N THR A 51 -15.44 -9.95 -3.44
CA THR A 51 -15.22 -11.08 -4.35
C THR A 51 -15.75 -12.38 -3.77
N VAL A 52 -15.57 -12.62 -2.47
CA VAL A 52 -16.14 -13.79 -1.78
C VAL A 52 -17.66 -13.79 -1.86
N GLU A 53 -18.30 -12.64 -1.69
CA GLU A 53 -19.75 -12.54 -1.79
C GLU A 53 -20.27 -12.78 -3.21
N LEU A 54 -19.58 -12.25 -4.23
CA LEU A 54 -19.89 -12.54 -5.64
C LEU A 54 -19.71 -14.03 -5.96
N ILE A 55 -18.66 -14.68 -5.46
CA ILE A 55 -18.44 -16.12 -5.64
C ILE A 55 -19.59 -16.91 -5.02
N ARG A 56 -20.03 -16.55 -3.80
CA ARG A 56 -21.19 -17.20 -3.18
C ARG A 56 -22.43 -17.10 -4.07
N GLU A 57 -22.74 -15.92 -4.60
CA GLU A 57 -23.87 -15.73 -5.52
C GLU A 57 -23.73 -16.55 -6.80
N MET A 58 -22.55 -16.59 -7.41
CA MET A 58 -22.28 -17.39 -8.61
C MET A 58 -22.43 -18.89 -8.37
N VAL A 59 -22.03 -19.38 -7.19
CA VAL A 59 -22.23 -20.77 -6.78
C VAL A 59 -23.72 -21.06 -6.59
N TYR A 60 -24.46 -20.19 -5.88
CA TYR A 60 -25.90 -20.38 -5.68
C TYR A 60 -26.70 -20.38 -6.99
N THR A 61 -26.27 -19.59 -7.98
CA THR A 61 -26.92 -19.49 -9.29
C THR A 61 -26.40 -20.51 -10.31
N ASN A 62 -25.43 -21.35 -9.95
CA ASN A 62 -24.73 -22.28 -10.86
C ASN A 62 -24.13 -21.60 -12.10
N THR A 63 -23.70 -20.35 -11.97
CA THR A 63 -23.06 -19.57 -13.04
C THR A 63 -21.53 -19.58 -12.94
N MET A 64 -20.99 -20.12 -11.84
CA MET A 64 -19.54 -20.18 -11.62
C MET A 64 -18.87 -21.13 -12.61
N THR A 65 -17.99 -20.59 -13.44
CA THR A 65 -17.01 -21.36 -14.23
C THR A 65 -15.71 -21.53 -13.46
N GLN A 66 -15.00 -22.64 -13.68
CA GLN A 66 -13.67 -22.81 -13.09
C GLN A 66 -12.72 -21.72 -13.61
N PRO A 67 -12.01 -21.01 -12.73
CA PRO A 67 -11.01 -20.03 -13.14
C PRO A 67 -9.86 -20.74 -13.85
N ASN A 68 -9.38 -20.14 -14.93
CA ASN A 68 -8.14 -20.55 -15.57
C ASN A 68 -6.95 -20.16 -14.68
N PRO A 69 -5.78 -20.80 -14.83
CA PRO A 69 -4.59 -20.46 -14.05
C PRO A 69 -4.20 -18.97 -14.16
N ASP A 70 -4.43 -18.33 -15.31
CA ASP A 70 -4.17 -16.90 -15.49
C ASP A 70 -5.13 -16.03 -14.64
N ASP A 71 -6.40 -16.44 -14.53
CA ASP A 71 -7.40 -15.73 -13.71
C ASP A 71 -7.03 -15.77 -12.21
N VAL A 72 -6.36 -16.84 -11.77
CA VAL A 72 -5.91 -17.00 -10.38
C VAL A 72 -4.75 -16.05 -10.06
N GLU A 73 -3.79 -15.87 -10.98
CA GLU A 73 -2.66 -14.96 -10.77
C GLU A 73 -3.13 -13.49 -10.70
N ASP A 74 -4.04 -13.09 -11.58
CA ASP A 74 -4.65 -11.76 -11.56
C ASP A 74 -5.40 -11.51 -10.24
N LEU A 75 -6.15 -12.51 -9.75
CA LEU A 75 -6.82 -12.42 -8.47
C LEU A 75 -5.83 -12.24 -7.30
N LEU A 76 -4.71 -12.96 -7.30
CA LEU A 76 -3.69 -12.83 -6.25
C LEU A 76 -3.05 -11.43 -6.25
N GLN A 77 -2.84 -10.82 -7.41
CA GLN A 77 -2.34 -9.45 -7.50
C GLN A 77 -3.40 -8.43 -7.04
N MET A 78 -4.64 -8.54 -7.51
CA MET A 78 -5.69 -7.57 -7.18
C MET A 78 -6.09 -7.60 -5.71
N THR A 79 -6.13 -8.79 -5.10
CA THR A 79 -6.45 -8.98 -3.67
C THR A 79 -5.27 -8.66 -2.74
N GLY A 80 -4.09 -8.34 -3.27
CA GLY A 80 -2.88 -8.10 -2.47
C GLY A 80 -2.31 -9.36 -1.81
N CYS A 81 -2.85 -10.55 -2.06
CA CYS A 81 -2.30 -11.80 -1.54
C CYS A 81 -0.89 -12.08 -2.10
N SER A 82 -0.59 -11.68 -3.33
CA SER A 82 0.74 -11.91 -3.94
C SER A 82 1.87 -11.27 -3.11
N SER A 83 1.64 -10.08 -2.54
CA SER A 83 2.61 -9.41 -1.67
C SER A 83 2.78 -10.06 -0.28
N GLU A 84 1.77 -10.80 0.20
CA GLU A 84 1.86 -11.56 1.46
C GLU A 84 2.53 -12.92 1.24
N LEU A 85 2.35 -13.53 0.07
CA LEU A 85 2.92 -14.84 -0.27
C LEU A 85 4.43 -14.76 -0.59
N HIS A 86 4.90 -13.62 -1.11
CA HIS A 86 6.31 -13.42 -1.41
C HIS A 86 7.05 -12.79 -0.24
N THR A 87 8.11 -13.47 0.21
CA THR A 87 9.07 -12.84 1.12
C THR A 87 9.76 -11.69 0.39
N PRO A 88 9.79 -10.46 0.96
CA PRO A 88 10.47 -9.34 0.32
C PRO A 88 11.95 -9.68 0.10
N SER A 89 12.46 -9.35 -1.09
CA SER A 89 13.88 -9.48 -1.39
C SER A 89 14.63 -8.34 -0.69
N CYS A 90 15.25 -8.66 0.44
CA CYS A 90 16.00 -7.70 1.23
C CYS A 90 17.44 -7.60 0.77
N GLN A 91 17.89 -6.38 0.48
CA GLN A 91 19.27 -6.11 0.13
C GLN A 91 20.15 -6.23 1.37
N THR A 92 21.17 -7.07 1.31
CA THR A 92 22.12 -7.26 2.41
C THR A 92 23.34 -6.38 2.21
N ASP A 93 23.47 -5.37 3.05
CA ASP A 93 24.67 -4.54 3.18
C ASP A 93 25.08 -4.36 4.65
N CYS A 94 26.23 -3.72 4.89
CA CYS A 94 26.75 -3.48 6.24
C CYS A 94 25.77 -2.73 7.16
N MET A 95 24.86 -1.93 6.60
CA MET A 95 23.89 -1.13 7.35
C MET A 95 22.62 -1.91 7.65
N SER A 96 22.23 -2.83 6.77
CA SER A 96 21.03 -3.68 6.88
C SER A 96 21.06 -4.62 8.09
N GLU A 97 22.25 -5.05 8.53
CA GLU A 97 22.40 -5.88 9.74
C GLU A 97 22.35 -5.07 11.04
N ARG A 98 22.64 -3.75 10.97
CA ARG A 98 22.76 -2.88 12.14
C ARG A 98 21.50 -2.07 12.40
N TYR A 99 20.81 -1.67 11.34
CA TYR A 99 19.69 -0.74 11.42
C TYR A 99 18.49 -1.27 10.66
N ARG A 100 17.32 -0.95 11.21
CA ARG A 100 16.03 -1.23 10.60
C ARG A 100 15.77 -0.29 9.41
N SER A 101 15.18 -0.81 8.33
CA SER A 101 14.66 0.02 7.24
C SER A 101 13.55 0.92 7.77
N ILE A 102 13.51 2.15 7.27
CA ILE A 102 12.46 3.12 7.64
C ILE A 102 11.07 2.64 7.23
N THR A 103 11.00 1.82 6.17
CA THR A 103 9.74 1.27 5.63
C THR A 103 9.20 0.09 6.44
N GLY A 104 10.01 -0.57 7.28
CA GLY A 104 9.57 -1.79 7.96
C GLY A 104 9.76 -3.07 7.16
N GLU A 105 9.85 -2.99 5.82
CA GLU A 105 9.75 -4.14 4.91
C GLU A 105 10.81 -5.22 5.15
N CYS A 106 12.00 -4.84 5.62
CA CYS A 106 13.12 -5.74 5.86
C CYS A 106 13.54 -5.79 7.33
N ASN A 107 12.60 -5.51 8.24
CA ASN A 107 12.89 -5.45 9.67
C ASN A 107 12.57 -6.76 10.39
N ASN A 108 13.63 -7.41 10.88
CA ASN A 108 13.62 -8.63 11.67
C ASN A 108 12.97 -9.85 10.99
N ARG A 109 13.84 -10.73 10.49
CA ARG A 109 13.55 -12.15 10.44
C ARG A 109 13.87 -12.77 11.80
#